data_AF-A0AAX6DMY7-F1
#
_entry.id   AF-A0AAX6DMY7-F1
#
_cell.length_a   1.000
_cell.length_b   1.000
_cell.length_c   1.000
_cell.angle_alpha   90.00
_cell.angle_beta   90.00
_cell.angle_gamma   90.00
#
_symmetry.space_group_name_H-M   'P 1'
#
loop_
_entity.id
_entity.type
_entity.pdbx_description
1 polymer ?
#
loop_
_entity_poly.entity_id
_entity_poly.type
_entity_poly.pdbx_seq_one_letter_code
_entity_poly.pdbx_strand_id
1 'polypeptide(L)'
;MSRYNVQGFPTILVFGADKDSPFPYEGARAASGIESFALEQLETNVAPPEVSELTGPDVMEEKCAPAAICFVAFLSDILDSKAEGRNKYLELLLSVAEKFKRSPYSFVWTAAGKQANLENQVGVGGYGYPALIALNVKKGVYAPLRSAFQFDQVSEFVKEAGRGGKGNLPLGNAPLIVPTEPWDGKDGDIVEEDEFSLEDLMGDEDEAAATKDEL
;
A
#
# COMPACT_ATOMS: atom_id res chain seq x y z
N MET A 1 -3.06 29.54 -41.33
CA MET A 1 -3.62 28.29 -40.77
C MET A 1 -4.24 28.64 -39.42
N SER A 2 -5.50 28.32 -39.20
CA SER A 2 -6.14 28.52 -37.89
C SER A 2 -5.46 27.62 -36.85
N ARG A 3 -5.10 28.16 -35.67
CA ARG A 3 -4.36 27.49 -34.60
C ARG A 3 -4.93 26.12 -34.19
N TYR A 4 -6.25 25.93 -34.32
CA TYR A 4 -6.96 24.72 -33.87
C TYR A 4 -7.82 24.06 -34.96
N ASN A 5 -7.60 24.42 -36.23
CA ASN A 5 -8.26 23.81 -37.38
C ASN A 5 -9.80 23.66 -37.27
N VAL A 6 -10.49 24.64 -36.67
CA VAL A 6 -11.96 24.62 -36.52
C VAL A 6 -12.62 24.64 -37.91
N GLN A 7 -13.36 23.59 -38.25
CA GLN A 7 -13.96 23.39 -39.59
C GLN A 7 -15.42 23.85 -39.70
N GLY A 8 -16.07 24.19 -38.57
CA GLY A 8 -17.47 24.62 -38.56
C GLY A 8 -17.90 25.22 -37.23
N PHE A 9 -19.04 25.91 -37.22
CA PHE A 9 -19.64 26.50 -36.02
C PHE A 9 -21.04 25.93 -35.76
N PRO A 10 -21.42 25.68 -34.50
CA PRO A 10 -20.58 25.75 -33.29
C PRO A 10 -19.67 24.51 -33.16
N THR A 11 -18.44 24.66 -32.67
CA THR A 11 -17.56 23.55 -32.27
C THR A 11 -17.10 23.78 -30.83
N ILE A 12 -17.15 22.75 -30.01
CA ILE A 12 -16.62 22.76 -28.63
C ILE A 12 -15.32 21.94 -28.67
N LEU A 13 -14.21 22.55 -28.26
CA LEU A 13 -12.90 21.89 -28.15
C LEU A 13 -12.55 21.66 -26.68
N VAL A 14 -12.04 20.47 -26.41
CA VAL A 14 -11.68 20.02 -25.06
C VAL A 14 -10.15 19.98 -24.97
N PHE A 15 -9.63 20.61 -23.92
CA PHE A 15 -8.20 20.73 -23.67
C PHE A 15 -7.85 19.94 -22.41
N GLY A 16 -7.21 18.78 -22.58
CA GLY A 16 -6.76 17.91 -21.50
C GLY A 16 -5.50 18.45 -20.79
N ALA A 17 -4.69 17.56 -20.22
CA ALA A 17 -3.38 17.93 -19.66
C ALA A 17 -2.44 18.53 -20.74
N ASP A 18 -2.43 17.90 -21.92
CA ASP A 18 -1.80 18.45 -23.12
C ASP A 18 -2.70 19.55 -23.71
N LYS A 19 -2.20 20.80 -23.71
CA LYS A 19 -2.92 21.97 -24.23
C LYS A 19 -2.70 22.21 -25.72
N ASP A 20 -1.76 21.50 -26.33
CA ASP A 20 -1.40 21.65 -27.74
C ASP A 20 -2.17 20.69 -28.66
N SER A 21 -2.73 19.62 -28.09
CA SER A 21 -3.53 18.63 -28.82
C SER A 21 -4.99 18.55 -28.32
N PRO A 22 -5.82 19.59 -28.57
CA PRO A 22 -7.24 19.55 -28.23
C PRO A 22 -8.02 18.62 -29.16
N PHE A 23 -9.12 18.07 -28.65
CA PHE A 23 -10.03 17.22 -29.42
C PHE A 23 -11.47 17.76 -29.38
N PRO A 24 -12.29 17.48 -30.42
CA PRO A 24 -13.66 17.97 -30.47
C PRO A 24 -14.59 17.21 -29.52
N TYR A 25 -15.51 17.93 -28.89
CA TYR A 25 -16.62 17.36 -28.13
C TYR A 25 -17.80 17.05 -29.07
N GLU A 26 -18.12 15.77 -29.19
CA GLU A 26 -19.20 15.24 -30.06
C GLU A 26 -20.48 14.89 -29.29
N GLY A 27 -20.54 15.15 -27.98
CA GLY A 27 -21.69 14.83 -27.14
C GLY A 27 -22.85 15.83 -27.25
N ALA A 28 -23.91 15.59 -26.47
CA ALA A 28 -25.07 16.46 -26.43
C ALA A 28 -24.70 17.88 -25.96
N ARG A 29 -25.13 18.91 -26.71
CA ARG A 29 -24.85 20.32 -26.41
C ARG A 29 -25.81 20.93 -25.36
N ALA A 30 -26.32 20.08 -24.47
CA ALA A 30 -27.08 20.48 -23.30
C ALA A 30 -26.15 20.53 -22.09
N ALA A 31 -26.49 21.34 -21.09
CA ALA A 31 -25.66 21.49 -19.88
C ALA A 31 -25.32 20.14 -19.23
N SER A 32 -26.30 19.24 -19.10
CA SER A 32 -26.10 17.90 -18.51
C SER A 32 -25.15 17.00 -19.32
N GLY A 33 -25.15 17.11 -20.65
CA GLY A 33 -24.24 16.33 -21.51
C GLY A 33 -22.80 16.81 -21.38
N ILE A 34 -22.60 18.13 -21.34
CA ILE A 34 -21.29 18.75 -21.16
C ILE A 34 -20.75 18.44 -19.75
N GLU A 35 -21.60 18.52 -18.72
CA GLU A 35 -21.24 18.18 -17.34
C GLU A 35 -20.79 16.73 -17.21
N SER A 36 -21.59 15.78 -17.72
CA SER A 36 -21.27 14.34 -17.67
C SER A 36 -19.93 14.06 -18.36
N PHE A 37 -19.73 14.64 -19.54
CA PHE A 37 -18.48 14.50 -20.29
C PHE A 37 -17.30 15.11 -19.54
N ALA A 38 -17.45 16.30 -18.94
CA ALA A 38 -16.39 16.94 -18.18
C ALA A 38 -15.97 16.09 -16.96
N LEU A 39 -16.94 15.47 -16.28
CA LEU A 39 -16.67 14.54 -15.18
C LEU A 39 -15.91 13.29 -15.66
N GLU A 40 -16.30 12.70 -16.78
CA GLU A 40 -15.54 11.58 -17.38
C GLU A 40 -14.10 11.98 -17.74
N GLN A 41 -13.89 13.18 -18.30
CA GLN A 41 -12.55 13.67 -18.61
C GLN A 41 -11.70 13.91 -17.36
N LEU A 42 -12.31 14.37 -16.27
CA LEU A 42 -11.66 14.51 -14.97
C LEU A 42 -11.21 13.15 -14.43
N GLU A 43 -12.07 12.13 -14.51
CA GLU A 43 -11.76 10.75 -14.10
C GLU A 43 -10.65 10.11 -14.96
N THR A 44 -10.45 10.56 -16.20
CA THR A 44 -9.34 10.07 -17.04
C THR A 44 -8.00 10.77 -16.79
N ASN A 45 -8.00 11.97 -16.21
CA ASN A 45 -6.80 12.74 -15.84
C ASN A 45 -6.44 12.59 -14.36
N VAL A 46 -6.84 11.48 -13.72
CA VAL A 46 -6.42 11.19 -12.35
C VAL A 46 -4.91 10.98 -12.33
N ALA A 47 -4.26 11.55 -11.31
CA ALA A 47 -2.83 11.40 -11.10
C ALA A 47 -2.42 9.91 -11.10
N PRO A 48 -1.20 9.59 -11.53
CA PRO A 48 -0.69 8.23 -11.46
C PRO A 48 -0.89 7.67 -10.05
N PRO A 49 -1.41 6.45 -9.91
CA PRO A 49 -1.56 5.84 -8.61
C PRO A 49 -0.19 5.60 -8.00
N GLU A 50 -0.10 5.85 -6.70
CA GLU A 50 1.09 5.63 -5.90
C GLU A 50 0.79 4.54 -4.86
N VAL A 51 1.80 3.72 -4.56
CA VAL A 51 1.76 2.73 -3.48
C VAL A 51 2.74 3.18 -2.40
N SER A 52 2.24 3.92 -1.41
CA SER A 52 3.07 4.52 -0.36
C SER A 52 3.27 3.57 0.83
N GLU A 53 4.41 3.68 1.51
CA GLU A 53 4.67 2.93 2.74
C GLU A 53 3.95 3.57 3.93
N LEU A 54 3.33 2.74 4.78
CA LEU A 54 2.67 3.15 6.01
C LEU A 54 3.71 3.35 7.12
N THR A 55 4.37 4.49 7.08
CA THR A 55 5.43 4.89 8.03
C THR A 55 4.90 5.62 9.25
N GLY A 56 3.63 6.01 9.28
CA GLY A 56 3.08 6.78 10.38
C GLY A 56 1.58 7.05 10.28
N PRO A 57 1.00 7.65 11.34
CA PRO A 57 -0.42 8.01 11.39
C PRO A 57 -0.80 9.09 10.36
N ASP A 58 0.16 9.93 9.98
CA ASP A 58 0.06 10.93 8.92
C ASP A 58 -0.24 10.27 7.57
N VAL A 59 0.48 9.20 7.20
CA VAL A 59 0.23 8.47 5.95
C VAL A 59 -1.16 7.84 5.97
N MET A 60 -1.59 7.29 7.11
CA MET A 60 -2.93 6.74 7.28
C MET A 60 -4.01 7.80 7.07
N GLU A 61 -3.83 8.99 7.63
CA GLU A 61 -4.78 10.09 7.51
C GLU A 61 -4.79 10.68 6.10
N GLU A 62 -3.62 10.91 5.50
CA GLU A 62 -3.50 11.50 4.17
C GLU A 62 -3.97 10.54 3.06
N LYS A 63 -3.56 9.26 3.12
CA LYS A 63 -3.80 8.31 2.03
C LYS A 63 -5.05 7.47 2.24
N CYS A 64 -5.34 7.02 3.47
CA CYS A 64 -6.45 6.09 3.72
C CYS A 64 -7.76 6.76 4.16
N ALA A 65 -7.71 7.87 4.91
CA ALA A 65 -8.94 8.54 5.37
C ALA A 65 -9.81 9.19 4.25
N PRO A 66 -9.25 9.82 3.20
CA PRO A 66 -10.06 10.35 2.11
C PRO A 66 -10.60 9.26 1.19
N ALA A 67 -9.91 8.11 1.09
CA ALA A 67 -10.30 7.00 0.25
C ALA A 67 -11.60 6.33 0.72
N ALA A 68 -12.37 5.77 -0.21
CA ALA A 68 -13.53 4.95 0.12
C ALA A 68 -13.13 3.58 0.67
N ILE A 69 -12.03 3.03 0.13
CA ILE A 69 -11.40 1.78 0.56
C ILE A 69 -9.89 1.99 0.49
N CYS A 70 -9.18 1.68 1.58
CA CYS A 70 -7.73 1.64 1.62
C CYS A 70 -7.27 0.18 1.61
N PHE A 71 -6.53 -0.22 0.58
CA PHE A 71 -5.91 -1.53 0.51
C PHE A 71 -4.56 -1.47 1.22
N VAL A 72 -4.41 -2.25 2.28
CA VAL A 72 -3.18 -2.31 3.07
C VAL A 72 -2.52 -3.67 2.82
N ALA A 73 -1.36 -3.64 2.17
CA ALA A 73 -0.53 -4.82 1.94
C ALA A 73 0.50 -4.97 3.06
N PHE A 74 0.57 -6.15 3.65
CA PHE A 74 1.61 -6.51 4.60
C PHE A 74 2.61 -7.39 3.88
N LEU A 75 3.79 -6.85 3.64
CA LEU A 75 4.87 -7.54 2.93
C LEU A 75 5.78 -8.22 3.94
N SER A 76 6.39 -9.34 3.55
CA SER A 76 7.39 -10.01 4.37
C SER A 76 8.55 -9.07 4.73
N ASP A 77 9.30 -9.47 5.77
CA ASP A 77 10.50 -8.75 6.15
C ASP A 77 11.50 -8.70 4.98
N ILE A 78 12.30 -7.64 4.95
CA ILE A 78 13.28 -7.43 3.89
C ILE A 78 14.36 -8.51 3.90
N LEU A 79 14.66 -9.08 5.07
CA LEU A 79 15.64 -10.16 5.21
C LEU A 79 15.16 -11.46 4.53
N ASP A 80 13.84 -11.67 4.48
CA ASP A 80 13.24 -12.86 3.85
C ASP A 80 13.04 -12.68 2.34
N SER A 81 12.45 -11.55 1.91
CA SER A 81 12.12 -11.34 0.50
C SER A 81 13.23 -10.71 -0.32
N LYS A 82 14.19 -10.04 0.33
CA LYS A 82 15.12 -9.10 -0.28
C LYS A 82 14.38 -7.95 -0.98
N ALA A 83 15.12 -6.97 -1.48
CA ALA A 83 14.58 -5.85 -2.24
C ALA A 83 13.90 -6.33 -3.53
N GLU A 84 14.46 -7.36 -4.19
CA GLU A 84 13.88 -7.91 -5.41
C GLU A 84 12.46 -8.48 -5.18
N GLY A 85 12.27 -9.26 -4.11
CA GLY A 85 10.96 -9.83 -3.78
C GLY A 85 9.96 -8.74 -3.39
N ARG A 86 10.38 -7.77 -2.58
CA ARG A 86 9.55 -6.62 -2.20
C ARG A 86 9.12 -5.81 -3.42
N ASN A 87 10.04 -5.48 -4.32
CA ASN A 87 9.75 -4.73 -5.54
C ASN A 87 8.75 -5.46 -6.45
N LYS A 88 8.84 -6.79 -6.57
CA LYS A 88 7.83 -7.57 -7.32
C LYS A 88 6.42 -7.41 -6.75
N TYR A 89 6.27 -7.39 -5.43
CA TYR A 89 4.96 -7.15 -4.80
C TYR A 89 4.48 -5.71 -4.99
N LEU A 90 5.38 -4.74 -4.91
CA LEU A 90 5.05 -3.33 -5.17
C LEU A 90 4.63 -3.09 -6.62
N GLU A 91 5.34 -3.67 -7.59
CA GLU A 91 4.98 -3.62 -9.01
C GLU A 91 3.61 -4.24 -9.28
N LEU A 92 3.28 -5.35 -8.61
CA LEU A 92 1.96 -5.97 -8.69
C LEU A 92 0.88 -5.03 -8.14
N LEU A 93 1.11 -4.43 -6.97
CA LEU A 93 0.17 -3.47 -6.36
C LEU A 93 0.00 -2.24 -7.24
N LEU A 94 1.07 -1.69 -7.81
CA LEU A 94 1.02 -0.57 -8.75
C LEU A 94 0.21 -0.93 -10.00
N SER A 95 0.42 -2.13 -10.55
CA SER A 95 -0.33 -2.60 -11.72
C SER A 95 -1.83 -2.74 -11.43
N VAL A 96 -2.18 -3.18 -10.22
CA VAL A 96 -3.57 -3.23 -9.75
C VAL A 96 -4.11 -1.81 -9.54
N ALA A 97 -3.35 -0.93 -8.90
CA ALA A 97 -3.76 0.44 -8.65
C ALA A 97 -4.03 1.19 -9.96
N GLU A 98 -3.19 1.00 -10.99
CA GLU A 98 -3.39 1.56 -12.34
C GLU A 98 -4.69 1.09 -12.98
N LYS A 99 -5.04 -0.20 -12.80
CA LYS A 99 -6.31 -0.76 -13.28
C LYS A 99 -7.53 -0.16 -12.60
N PHE A 100 -7.40 0.28 -11.35
CA PHE A 100 -8.48 0.85 -10.54
C PHE A 100 -8.34 2.36 -10.27
N LYS A 101 -7.49 3.08 -11.01
CA LYS A 101 -7.22 4.51 -10.81
C LYS A 101 -8.44 5.44 -10.89
N ARG A 102 -9.52 4.98 -11.53
CA ARG A 102 -10.81 5.70 -11.60
C ARG A 102 -11.67 5.52 -10.34
N SER A 103 -11.34 4.53 -9.51
CA SER A 103 -12.06 4.25 -8.28
C SER A 103 -11.44 5.04 -7.13
N PRO A 104 -12.22 5.45 -6.12
CA PRO A 104 -11.73 6.17 -4.94
C PRO A 104 -10.99 5.22 -3.96
N TYR A 105 -10.01 4.48 -4.47
CA TYR A 105 -9.22 3.51 -3.71
C TYR A 105 -7.81 4.04 -3.50
N SER A 106 -7.25 3.71 -2.33
CA SER A 106 -5.86 3.99 -2.00
C SER A 106 -5.14 2.67 -1.73
N PHE A 107 -3.86 2.61 -2.07
CA PHE A 107 -3.02 1.44 -1.87
C PHE A 107 -1.82 1.84 -1.02
N VAL A 108 -1.66 1.20 0.12
CA VAL A 108 -0.51 1.39 1.01
C VAL A 108 0.07 0.03 1.37
N TRP A 109 1.34 0.02 1.76
CA TRP A 109 2.00 -1.19 2.20
C TRP A 109 2.76 -0.97 3.51
N THR A 110 3.01 -2.03 4.25
CA THR A 110 3.84 -2.00 5.46
C THR A 110 4.65 -3.29 5.53
N ALA A 111 5.86 -3.21 6.09
CA ALA A 111 6.66 -4.38 6.35
C ALA A 111 6.13 -5.14 7.59
N ALA A 112 6.21 -6.46 7.54
CA ALA A 112 5.88 -7.35 8.63
C ALA A 112 6.52 -6.90 9.95
N GLY A 113 5.74 -6.86 11.03
CA GLY A 113 6.19 -6.52 12.37
C GLY A 113 6.40 -5.03 12.64
N LYS A 114 6.39 -4.16 11.61
CA LYS A 114 6.49 -2.71 11.80
C LYS A 114 5.22 -2.10 12.36
N GLN A 115 4.05 -2.70 12.06
CA GLN A 115 2.74 -2.22 12.51
C GLN A 115 1.98 -3.30 13.30
N ALA A 116 2.61 -3.80 14.38
CA ALA A 116 2.10 -4.92 15.18
C ALA A 116 0.66 -4.71 15.71
N ASN A 117 0.27 -3.48 16.07
CA ASN A 117 -1.09 -3.22 16.52
C ASN A 117 -2.12 -3.46 15.40
N LEU A 118 -1.85 -2.93 14.21
CA LEU A 118 -2.72 -3.10 13.05
C LEU A 118 -2.77 -4.58 12.64
N GLU A 119 -1.62 -5.25 12.54
CA GLU A 119 -1.52 -6.67 12.19
C GLU A 119 -2.38 -7.54 13.10
N ASN A 120 -2.25 -7.37 14.43
CA ASN A 120 -3.02 -8.12 15.40
C ASN A 120 -4.53 -7.86 15.29
N GLN A 121 -4.94 -6.61 15.06
CA GLN A 121 -6.35 -6.27 14.90
C GLN A 121 -6.98 -6.90 13.66
N VAL A 122 -6.22 -6.98 12.56
CA VAL A 122 -6.72 -7.54 11.30
C VAL A 122 -6.44 -9.04 11.16
N GLY A 123 -5.75 -9.64 12.13
CA GLY A 123 -5.40 -11.06 12.17
C GLY A 123 -4.29 -11.43 11.18
N VAL A 124 -3.46 -10.47 10.78
CA VAL A 124 -2.27 -10.70 9.96
C VAL A 124 -1.12 -11.16 10.88
N GLY A 125 -0.33 -12.12 10.41
CA GLY A 125 0.69 -12.82 11.22
C GLY A 125 0.38 -14.30 11.45
N GLY A 126 -0.91 -14.68 11.51
CA GLY A 126 -1.31 -16.09 11.58
C GLY A 126 -1.37 -16.81 10.23
N TYR A 127 -1.64 -16.06 9.14
CA TYR A 127 -1.78 -16.60 7.77
C TYR A 127 -0.48 -16.58 6.96
N GLY A 128 0.58 -15.97 7.51
CA GLY A 128 1.83 -15.71 6.80
C GLY A 128 1.80 -14.44 5.94
N TYR A 129 2.98 -14.10 5.41
CA TYR A 129 3.21 -12.98 4.52
C TYR A 129 3.47 -13.49 3.08
N PRO A 130 3.10 -12.75 2.03
CA PRO A 130 2.40 -11.46 2.05
C PRO A 130 0.89 -11.59 2.31
N ALA A 131 0.30 -10.57 2.94
CA ALA A 131 -1.14 -10.47 3.17
C ALA A 131 -1.69 -9.14 2.62
N LEU A 132 -2.97 -9.12 2.27
CA LEU A 132 -3.66 -7.91 1.80
C LEU A 132 -5.00 -7.79 2.52
N ILE A 133 -5.35 -6.58 2.96
CA ILE A 133 -6.69 -6.28 3.45
C ILE A 133 -7.29 -5.10 2.70
N ALA A 134 -8.62 -5.09 2.60
CA ALA A 134 -9.40 -3.93 2.24
C ALA A 134 -9.95 -3.29 3.52
N LEU A 135 -9.51 -2.08 3.84
CA LEU A 135 -9.91 -1.33 5.03
C LEU A 135 -10.87 -0.20 4.67
N ASN A 136 -11.98 -0.11 5.39
CA ASN A 136 -12.85 1.06 5.36
C ASN A 136 -12.79 1.76 6.72
N VAL A 137 -11.97 2.81 6.80
CA VAL A 137 -11.73 3.56 8.05
C VAL A 137 -13.02 4.17 8.59
N LYS A 138 -13.87 4.74 7.70
CA LYS A 138 -15.13 5.40 8.09
C LYS A 138 -16.15 4.44 8.67
N LYS A 139 -16.22 3.23 8.14
CA LYS A 139 -17.15 2.18 8.60
C LYS A 139 -16.56 1.30 9.71
N GLY A 140 -15.25 1.41 9.98
CA GLY A 140 -14.57 0.55 10.94
C GLY A 140 -14.71 -0.93 10.57
N VAL A 141 -14.60 -1.27 9.29
CA VAL A 141 -14.64 -2.66 8.82
C VAL A 141 -13.46 -2.95 7.91
N TYR A 142 -13.02 -4.20 7.92
CA TYR A 142 -11.98 -4.68 7.02
C TYR A 142 -12.34 -6.03 6.41
N ALA A 143 -11.77 -6.36 5.27
CA ALA A 143 -11.87 -7.68 4.67
C ALA A 143 -10.47 -8.17 4.31
N PRO A 144 -10.04 -9.37 4.75
CA PRO A 144 -8.78 -9.95 4.32
C PRO A 144 -8.90 -10.63 2.96
N LEU A 145 -7.84 -10.57 2.15
CA LEU A 145 -7.66 -11.39 0.96
C LEU A 145 -7.51 -12.85 1.40
N ARG A 146 -8.42 -13.72 0.95
CA ARG A 146 -8.42 -15.17 1.28
C ARG A 146 -7.87 -16.05 0.16
N SER A 147 -7.15 -15.44 -0.77
CA SER A 147 -6.58 -16.08 -1.97
C SER A 147 -5.09 -15.75 -2.08
N ALA A 148 -4.42 -16.33 -3.07
CA ALA A 148 -3.01 -16.03 -3.33
C ALA A 148 -2.79 -14.54 -3.66
N PHE A 149 -1.63 -14.01 -3.28
CA PHE A 149 -1.18 -12.67 -3.63
C PHE A 149 -0.68 -12.63 -5.08
N GLN A 150 -1.60 -12.72 -6.03
CA GLN A 150 -1.35 -12.72 -7.47
C GLN A 150 -2.24 -11.70 -8.18
N PHE A 151 -1.80 -11.18 -9.33
CA PHE A 151 -2.47 -10.08 -10.01
C PHE A 151 -3.97 -10.31 -10.27
N ASP A 152 -4.34 -11.50 -10.74
CA ASP A 152 -5.75 -11.83 -11.04
C ASP A 152 -6.59 -11.90 -9.76
N GLN A 153 -6.06 -12.55 -8.73
CA GLN A 153 -6.73 -12.75 -7.45
C GLN A 153 -6.90 -11.42 -6.70
N VAL A 154 -5.84 -10.60 -6.65
CA VAL A 154 -5.88 -9.26 -6.06
C VAL A 154 -6.83 -8.34 -6.86
N SER A 155 -6.79 -8.41 -8.19
CA SER A 155 -7.73 -7.66 -9.05
C SER A 155 -9.19 -8.04 -8.79
N GLU A 156 -9.48 -9.32 -8.62
CA GLU A 156 -10.82 -9.81 -8.32
C GLU A 156 -11.27 -9.35 -6.93
N PHE A 157 -10.39 -9.46 -5.94
CA PHE A 157 -10.64 -8.99 -4.59
C PHE A 157 -10.97 -7.49 -4.53
N VAL A 158 -10.20 -6.64 -5.23
CA VAL A 158 -10.47 -5.20 -5.32
C VAL A 158 -11.84 -4.92 -5.96
N LYS A 159 -12.22 -5.68 -7.00
CA LYS A 159 -13.56 -5.56 -7.62
C LYS A 159 -14.67 -5.96 -6.65
N GLU A 160 -14.50 -7.05 -5.92
CA GLU A 160 -15.50 -7.52 -4.96
C GLU A 160 -15.64 -6.56 -3.78
N ALA A 161 -14.53 -6.03 -3.26
CA ALA A 161 -14.53 -5.01 -2.22
C ALA A 161 -15.32 -3.76 -2.66
N GLY A 162 -15.13 -3.31 -3.91
CA GLY A 162 -15.89 -2.21 -4.50
C GLY A 162 -17.41 -2.42 -4.61
N ARG A 163 -17.85 -3.68 -4.71
CA ARG A 163 -19.27 -4.06 -4.82
C ARG A 163 -19.94 -4.30 -3.46
N GLY A 164 -19.27 -3.95 -2.36
CA GLY A 164 -19.76 -4.12 -0.99
C GLY A 164 -19.00 -5.15 -0.17
N GLY A 165 -18.07 -5.89 -0.78
CA GLY A 165 -17.23 -6.87 -0.12
C GLY A 165 -17.99 -8.11 0.37
N LYS A 166 -17.34 -9.27 0.36
CA LYS A 166 -17.81 -10.47 1.08
C LYS A 166 -16.88 -10.71 2.26
N GLY A 167 -17.45 -11.04 3.41
CA GLY A 167 -16.66 -11.37 4.60
C GLY A 167 -16.02 -10.17 5.30
N ASN A 168 -16.68 -9.01 5.28
CA ASN A 168 -16.28 -7.86 6.09
C ASN A 168 -16.34 -8.24 7.58
N LEU A 169 -15.27 -7.92 8.30
CA LEU A 169 -15.10 -8.12 9.72
C LEU A 169 -15.06 -6.74 10.41
N PRO A 170 -15.62 -6.61 11.62
CA PRO A 170 -15.53 -5.38 12.38
C PRO A 170 -14.08 -5.13 12.81
N LEU A 171 -13.63 -3.89 12.65
CA LEU A 171 -12.40 -3.40 13.24
C LEU A 171 -12.70 -3.03 14.69
N GLY A 172 -12.01 -3.66 15.64
CA GLY A 172 -12.32 -3.49 17.06
C GLY A 172 -12.17 -2.04 17.53
N ASN A 173 -11.05 -1.40 17.20
CA ASN A 173 -10.75 -0.01 17.53
C ASN A 173 -10.14 0.71 16.31
N ALA A 174 -9.98 2.03 16.39
CA ALA A 174 -9.17 2.74 15.40
C ALA A 174 -7.75 2.15 15.39
N PRO A 175 -7.16 1.91 14.20
CA PRO A 175 -5.84 1.33 14.11
C PRO A 175 -4.80 2.34 14.61
N LEU A 176 -4.02 1.96 15.62
CA LEU A 176 -2.92 2.78 16.12
C LEU A 176 -1.68 2.47 15.28
N ILE A 177 -1.27 3.44 14.47
CA ILE A 177 -0.08 3.35 13.62
C ILE A 177 1.11 3.94 14.37
N VAL A 178 2.19 3.17 14.46
CA VAL A 178 3.44 3.59 15.09
C VAL A 178 4.32 4.27 14.03
N PRO A 179 5.01 5.38 14.35
CA PRO A 179 5.98 5.95 13.43
C PRO A 179 7.17 5.01 13.21
N THR A 180 7.51 4.73 11.96
CA THR A 180 8.62 3.87 11.57
C THR A 180 9.49 4.54 10.52
N GLU A 181 10.76 4.16 10.48
CA GLU A 181 11.68 4.64 9.45
C GLU A 181 11.25 4.10 8.07
N PRO A 182 11.17 4.95 7.04
CA PRO A 182 10.88 4.52 5.68
C PRO A 182 11.95 3.56 5.16
N TRP A 183 11.55 2.62 4.33
CA TRP A 183 12.48 1.73 3.66
C TRP A 183 13.39 2.51 2.68
N ASP A 184 14.68 2.25 2.77
CA ASP A 184 15.74 2.90 1.99
C ASP A 184 15.85 2.38 0.54
N GLY A 185 15.04 1.38 0.18
CA GLY A 185 15.04 0.75 -1.14
C GLY A 185 16.13 -0.32 -1.34
N LYS A 186 16.85 -0.70 -0.29
CA LYS A 186 17.94 -1.68 -0.35
C LYS A 186 17.60 -2.97 0.40
N ASP A 187 18.45 -3.98 0.24
CA ASP A 187 18.38 -5.19 1.05
C ASP A 187 18.65 -4.85 2.52
N GLY A 188 18.04 -5.61 3.43
CA GLY A 188 18.32 -5.45 4.85
C GLY A 188 19.70 -5.98 5.16
N ASP A 189 20.49 -5.19 5.88
CA ASP A 189 21.70 -5.66 6.52
C ASP A 189 21.31 -6.41 7.81
N ILE A 190 21.78 -7.64 7.96
CA ILE A 190 21.72 -8.32 9.25
C ILE A 190 22.69 -7.53 10.13
N VAL A 191 22.16 -6.72 11.05
CA VAL A 191 22.96 -6.25 12.17
C VAL A 191 23.28 -7.51 12.95
N GLU A 192 24.50 -8.02 12.81
CA GLU A 192 25.02 -9.02 13.72
C GLU A 192 24.93 -8.41 15.11
N GLU A 193 23.90 -8.77 15.88
CA GLU A 193 23.96 -8.57 17.32
C GLU A 193 25.19 -9.37 17.76
N ASP A 194 26.24 -8.65 18.16
CA ASP A 194 27.50 -9.19 18.65
C ASP A 194 27.22 -10.49 19.41
N GLU A 195 27.67 -11.61 18.83
CA GLU A 195 27.60 -12.91 19.47
C GLU A 195 28.09 -12.74 20.90
N PHE A 196 27.23 -12.92 21.90
CA PHE A 196 27.68 -13.15 23.27
C PHE A 196 28.64 -14.32 23.18
N SER A 197 29.95 -14.05 23.18
CA SER A 197 30.94 -15.10 23.04
C SER A 197 30.72 -16.08 24.19
N LEU A 198 30.62 -17.36 23.87
CA LEU A 198 30.55 -18.45 24.85
C LEU A 198 31.72 -18.39 25.85
N GLU A 199 32.80 -17.67 25.53
CA GLU A 199 33.94 -17.39 26.40
C GLU A 199 33.56 -16.50 27.60
N ASP A 200 32.63 -15.56 27.45
CA ASP A 200 32.12 -14.72 28.55
C ASP A 200 31.17 -15.51 29.48
N LEU A 201 30.59 -16.62 29.00
CA LEU A 201 29.73 -17.51 29.79
C LEU A 201 30.52 -18.65 30.46
N MET A 202 31.74 -18.96 30.00
CA MET A 202 32.62 -20.01 30.55
C MET A 202 33.86 -19.46 31.27
N GLY A 203 33.86 -18.17 31.63
CA GLY A 203 34.87 -17.58 32.49
C GLY A 203 34.57 -17.81 33.97
N ASP A 204 35.47 -18.53 34.65
CA ASP A 204 35.60 -18.74 36.11
C ASP A 204 34.84 -19.92 36.75
N GLU A 205 35.32 -21.14 36.52
CA GLU A 205 35.22 -22.24 37.51
C GLU A 205 36.58 -22.75 38.03
N ASP A 206 37.72 -22.12 37.69
CA ASP A 206 39.07 -22.62 38.02
C ASP A 206 39.94 -21.71 38.93
N GLU A 207 39.35 -20.98 39.89
CA GLU A 207 40.12 -20.28 40.96
C GLU A 207 39.64 -20.58 42.39
N ALA A 208 39.28 -21.83 42.69
CA ALA A 208 38.98 -22.25 44.07
C ALA A 208 39.61 -23.58 44.50
N ALA A 209 40.88 -23.85 44.17
CA ALA A 209 41.58 -25.01 44.74
C ALA A 209 43.13 -24.93 44.75
N ALA A 210 43.74 -23.90 45.35
CA ALA A 210 45.14 -24.00 45.77
C ALA A 210 45.55 -22.97 46.84
N THR A 211 44.91 -23.00 48.01
CA THR A 211 45.56 -22.54 49.26
C THR A 211 45.59 -23.71 50.24
N LYS A 212 46.80 -24.26 50.43
CA LYS A 212 47.30 -25.13 51.53
C LYS A 212 48.59 -25.79 51.01
N ASP A 213 49.72 -25.85 51.67
CA ASP A 213 50.33 -25.25 52.85
C ASP A 213 51.80 -25.77 52.80
N GLU A 214 52.74 -24.98 53.32
CA GLU A 214 54.06 -25.31 53.90
C GLU A 214 54.83 -26.61 53.51
N LEU A 215 56.02 -26.46 52.88
CA LEU A 215 57.38 -26.65 53.47
C LEU A 215 58.48 -26.72 52.39
#